data_AF-A0A9P5ESG2-F1
#
_entry.id   AF-A0A9P5ESG2-F1
#
_cell.length_a   1.000
_cell.length_b   1.000
_cell.length_c   1.000
_cell.angle_alpha   90.00
_cell.angle_beta   90.00
_cell.angle_gamma   90.00
#
_symmetry.space_group_name_H-M   'P 1'
#
loop_
_entity.id
_entity.type
_entity.pdbx_description
1 polymer ?
#
loop_
_entity_poly.entity_id
_entity_poly.type
_entity_poly.pdbx_seq_one_letter_code
_entity_poly.pdbx_strand_id
1 'polypeptide(L)'
;MARFRPGKEVAGEKTNKPKDTPFKQQRMKAWEPILTPKTSTRIFLFIGIIFLAIGIFWLVVNDQVREIRLDYTKCHEIESYDELEVMPPDNVEKKFKASSAGQLVDQWKRSNKSLTFDGVTKNYTLCTMEFFLPEELQPPVLYYYRLTNFHQNHREYVNSRDKKQLMGDSVSINAIKSSDCGPLKTRQTEDGSEEIIFPCGMIANSYFNDTFHDPIRLPSSSGSNQTHTYNMSRTGIAKDIDRAIYQSSSYQIPAEAGGNDTVIVPPPGWVERFPNGYHAGNMFNPAEDESFMVWMRTSAGNRFAKLAMRNNDDAMERGMYRIEVISRKAQGPFL
;
A
#
# COMPACT_ATOMS: atom_id res chain seq x y z
N MET A 1 11.31 -87.98 -6.31
CA MET A 1 10.26 -88.23 -7.32
C MET A 1 8.95 -88.49 -6.59
N ALA A 2 8.08 -87.49 -6.48
CA ALA A 2 6.72 -87.65 -5.96
C ALA A 2 5.80 -86.76 -6.79
N ARG A 3 4.83 -87.40 -7.45
CA ARG A 3 3.97 -86.85 -8.49
C ARG A 3 3.01 -85.82 -7.89
N PHE A 4 2.97 -84.63 -8.48
CA PHE A 4 1.86 -83.69 -8.31
C PHE A 4 0.59 -84.32 -8.88
N ARG A 5 -0.41 -84.60 -8.03
CA ARG A 5 -1.79 -84.86 -8.45
C ARG A 5 -2.51 -83.51 -8.46
N PRO A 6 -3.17 -83.07 -9.55
CA PRO A 6 -4.05 -81.93 -9.48
C PRO A 6 -5.27 -82.32 -8.64
N GLY A 7 -5.41 -81.71 -7.46
CA GLY A 7 -6.64 -81.75 -6.68
C GLY A 7 -7.73 -81.01 -7.46
N LYS A 8 -8.88 -81.68 -7.63
CA LYS A 8 -10.12 -81.10 -8.16
C LYS A 8 -10.37 -79.71 -7.56
N GLU A 9 -10.48 -78.68 -8.40
CA GLU A 9 -11.16 -77.45 -8.03
C GLU A 9 -12.61 -77.81 -7.68
N VAL A 10 -12.91 -77.83 -6.39
CA VAL A 10 -14.28 -77.79 -5.91
C VAL A 10 -14.80 -76.42 -6.29
N ALA A 11 -15.86 -76.39 -7.11
CA ALA A 11 -16.56 -75.18 -7.50
C ALA A 11 -16.85 -74.35 -6.25
N GLY A 12 -16.09 -73.26 -6.08
CA GLY A 12 -16.29 -72.31 -5.00
C GLY A 12 -17.69 -71.73 -5.16
N GLU A 13 -18.55 -72.03 -4.17
CA GLU A 13 -19.88 -71.46 -4.02
C GLU A 13 -19.77 -69.94 -4.26
N LYS A 14 -20.44 -69.41 -5.29
CA LYS A 14 -20.47 -67.97 -5.56
C LYS A 14 -21.29 -67.30 -4.47
N THR A 15 -20.68 -67.09 -3.32
CA THR A 15 -21.32 -66.39 -2.22
C THR A 15 -21.32 -64.90 -2.58
N ASN A 16 -22.50 -64.29 -2.64
CA ASN A 16 -22.65 -62.84 -2.71
C ASN A 16 -22.27 -62.16 -1.37
N LYS A 17 -21.54 -62.86 -0.50
CA LYS A 17 -21.16 -62.37 0.81
C LYS A 17 -20.04 -61.34 0.64
N PRO A 18 -20.18 -60.13 1.19
CA PRO A 18 -19.14 -59.12 1.12
C PRO A 18 -17.85 -59.62 1.81
N LYS A 19 -16.69 -59.25 1.24
CA LYS A 19 -15.37 -59.63 1.77
C LYS A 19 -15.20 -59.16 3.22
N ASP A 20 -14.74 -60.06 4.09
CA ASP A 20 -14.50 -59.80 5.51
C ASP A 20 -13.13 -59.11 5.69
N THR A 21 -13.10 -57.80 5.47
CA THR A 21 -11.91 -56.96 5.68
C THR A 21 -12.25 -55.82 6.63
N PRO A 22 -11.32 -55.36 7.49
CA PRO A 22 -11.58 -54.29 8.46
C PRO A 22 -12.14 -53.01 7.83
N PHE A 23 -11.72 -52.67 6.61
CA PHE A 23 -12.25 -51.53 5.86
C PHE A 23 -13.72 -51.75 5.43
N LYS A 24 -14.02 -52.87 4.75
CA LYS A 24 -15.38 -53.15 4.25
C LYS A 24 -16.39 -53.45 5.35
N GLN A 25 -15.91 -53.92 6.50
CA GLN A 25 -16.74 -54.20 7.67
C GLN A 25 -16.80 -53.03 8.66
N GLN A 26 -16.19 -51.88 8.33
CA GLN A 26 -16.13 -50.70 9.19
C GLN A 26 -15.52 -50.96 10.58
N ARG A 27 -14.55 -51.88 10.65
CA ARG A 27 -13.79 -52.24 11.86
C ARG A 27 -12.34 -51.75 11.78
N MET A 28 -12.11 -50.62 11.11
CA MET A 28 -10.79 -49.98 11.12
C MET A 28 -10.43 -49.53 12.53
N LYS A 29 -9.13 -49.49 12.84
CA LYS A 29 -8.65 -48.94 14.11
C LYS A 29 -9.02 -47.46 14.19
N ALA A 30 -10.05 -47.15 14.95
CA ALA A 30 -10.48 -45.79 15.23
C ALA A 30 -9.94 -45.37 16.61
N TRP A 31 -9.61 -44.10 16.74
CA TRP A 31 -9.43 -43.46 18.03
C TRP A 31 -10.65 -42.58 18.27
N GLU A 32 -11.40 -42.89 19.33
CA GLU A 32 -12.57 -42.12 19.74
C GLU A 32 -12.17 -41.24 20.95
N PRO A 33 -11.93 -39.93 20.75
CA PRO A 33 -11.56 -39.04 21.84
C PRO A 33 -12.77 -38.79 22.74
N ILE A 34 -12.91 -39.57 23.80
CA ILE A 34 -13.92 -39.32 24.84
C ILE A 34 -13.41 -38.17 25.71
N LEU A 35 -14.00 -36.99 25.53
CA LEU A 35 -13.69 -35.78 26.30
C LEU A 35 -14.20 -35.90 27.74
N THR A 36 -13.43 -36.57 28.59
CA THR A 36 -13.67 -36.59 30.04
C THR A 36 -13.23 -35.27 30.68
N PRO A 37 -13.88 -34.80 31.76
CA PRO A 37 -13.52 -33.55 32.43
C PRO A 37 -12.01 -33.47 32.78
N LYS A 38 -11.41 -34.56 33.27
CA LYS A 38 -9.98 -34.61 33.62
C LYS A 38 -9.06 -34.44 32.41
N THR A 39 -9.40 -35.04 31.28
CA THR A 39 -8.61 -34.96 30.04
C THR A 39 -8.75 -33.57 29.42
N SER A 40 -9.98 -33.05 29.40
CA SER A 40 -10.30 -31.71 28.94
C SER A 40 -9.54 -30.63 29.74
N THR A 41 -9.56 -30.70 31.08
CA THR A 41 -8.83 -29.74 31.94
C THR A 41 -7.33 -29.72 31.65
N ARG A 42 -6.69 -30.88 31.43
CA ARG A 42 -5.24 -30.93 31.10
C ARG A 42 -4.93 -30.31 29.75
N ILE A 43 -5.76 -30.58 28.73
CA ILE A 43 -5.61 -30.01 27.39
C ILE A 43 -5.76 -28.48 27.44
N PHE A 44 -6.82 -27.98 28.09
CA PHE A 44 -7.05 -26.55 28.22
C PHE A 44 -5.96 -25.84 29.03
N LEU A 45 -5.45 -26.46 30.11
CA LEU A 45 -4.35 -25.89 30.88
C LEU A 45 -3.08 -25.77 30.03
N PHE A 46 -2.76 -26.80 29.25
CA PHE A 46 -1.60 -26.80 28.36
C PHE A 46 -1.71 -25.73 27.26
N ILE A 47 -2.86 -25.66 26.57
CA ILE A 47 -3.11 -24.63 25.55
C ILE A 47 -3.10 -23.24 26.18
N GLY A 48 -3.68 -23.09 27.39
CA GLY A 48 -3.71 -21.84 28.13
C GLY A 48 -2.32 -21.31 28.46
N ILE A 49 -1.41 -22.17 28.91
CA ILE A 49 -0.01 -21.79 29.18
C ILE A 49 0.68 -21.33 27.88
N ILE A 50 0.47 -22.03 26.76
CA ILE A 50 1.03 -21.64 25.46
C ILE A 50 0.51 -20.27 25.02
N PHE A 51 -0.80 -20.05 25.08
CA PHE A 51 -1.41 -18.78 24.68
C PHE A 51 -1.03 -17.64 25.62
N LEU A 52 -0.82 -17.90 26.91
CA LEU A 52 -0.32 -16.91 27.85
C LEU A 52 1.12 -16.50 27.50
N ALA A 53 1.99 -17.46 27.21
CA ALA A 53 3.37 -17.17 26.79
C ALA A 53 3.41 -16.37 25.48
N ILE A 54 2.63 -16.79 24.48
CA ILE A 54 2.50 -16.09 23.19
C ILE A 54 1.93 -14.68 23.41
N GLY A 55 0.90 -14.53 24.25
CA GLY A 55 0.27 -13.25 24.55
C GLY A 55 1.24 -12.26 25.21
N ILE A 56 2.01 -12.70 26.21
CA ILE A 56 3.04 -11.87 26.86
C ILE A 56 4.10 -11.45 25.83
N PHE A 57 4.58 -12.39 25.01
CA PHE A 57 5.56 -12.10 23.97
C PHE A 57 5.08 -11.00 23.02
N TRP A 58 3.86 -11.12 22.47
CA TRP A 58 3.31 -10.10 21.56
C TRP A 58 3.06 -8.76 22.23
N LEU A 59 2.62 -8.74 23.50
CA LEU A 59 2.44 -7.49 24.24
C LEU A 59 3.76 -6.74 24.41
N VAL A 60 4.84 -7.45 24.75
CA VAL A 60 6.17 -6.85 24.89
C VAL A 60 6.67 -6.31 23.56
N VAL A 61 6.52 -7.06 22.46
CA VAL A 61 6.91 -6.60 21.12
C VAL A 61 6.10 -5.39 20.67
N ASN A 62 4.79 -5.36 20.94
CA ASN A 62 3.94 -4.23 20.57
C ASN A 62 4.29 -2.94 21.35
N ASP A 63 4.70 -3.05 22.61
CA ASP A 63 5.16 -1.92 23.44
C ASP A 63 6.53 -1.36 23.01
N GLN A 64 7.28 -2.10 22.19
CA GLN A 64 8.56 -1.64 21.64
C GLN A 64 8.40 -0.76 20.38
N VAL A 65 7.23 -0.75 19.74
CA VAL A 65 6.98 0.07 18.56
C VAL A 65 6.95 1.54 18.97
N ARG A 66 7.69 2.38 18.24
CA ARG A 66 7.68 3.84 18.35
C ARG A 66 7.04 4.43 17.11
N GLU A 67 6.09 5.33 17.31
CA GLU A 67 5.28 5.86 16.21
C GLU A 67 4.86 7.30 16.51
N ILE A 68 4.92 8.14 15.48
CA ILE A 68 4.28 9.46 15.46
C ILE A 68 3.35 9.54 14.26
N ARG A 69 2.15 10.09 14.46
CA ARG A 69 1.18 10.39 13.42
C ARG A 69 0.75 11.85 13.52
N LEU A 70 0.77 12.52 12.38
CA LEU A 70 0.37 13.91 12.22
C LEU A 70 -0.72 13.96 11.16
N ASP A 71 -1.94 14.33 11.54
CA ASP A 71 -3.06 14.51 10.63
C ASP A 71 -3.04 15.94 10.06
N TYR A 72 -2.69 16.03 8.77
CA TYR A 72 -2.60 17.28 8.04
C TYR A 72 -3.82 17.55 7.14
N THR A 73 -4.90 16.77 7.26
CA THR A 73 -6.09 16.86 6.38
C THR A 73 -6.64 18.28 6.28
N LYS A 74 -6.67 19.01 7.40
CA LYS A 74 -7.20 20.37 7.52
C LYS A 74 -6.15 21.47 7.39
N CYS A 75 -4.92 21.16 6.97
CA CYS A 75 -3.88 22.17 6.81
C CYS A 75 -4.27 23.29 5.83
N HIS A 76 -5.06 22.96 4.80
CA HIS A 76 -5.56 23.94 3.84
C HIS A 76 -6.66 24.88 4.41
N GLU A 77 -7.18 24.58 5.60
CA GLU A 77 -8.18 25.39 6.32
C GLU A 77 -7.53 26.38 7.30
N ILE A 78 -6.21 26.30 7.53
CA ILE A 78 -5.47 27.24 8.37
C ILE A 78 -5.63 28.65 7.80
N GLU A 79 -6.07 29.58 8.67
CA GLU A 79 -6.33 30.98 8.32
C GLU A 79 -5.02 31.78 8.20
N SER A 80 -4.08 31.59 9.14
CA SER A 80 -2.81 32.31 9.06
C SER A 80 -1.90 31.72 7.98
N TYR A 81 -1.40 32.62 7.13
CA TYR A 81 -0.54 32.26 6.02
C TYR A 81 0.93 32.41 6.41
N ASP A 82 1.70 31.34 6.22
CA ASP A 82 3.14 31.23 6.50
C ASP A 82 3.55 31.42 7.98
N GLU A 83 2.59 31.43 8.90
CA GLU A 83 2.83 31.50 10.34
C GLU A 83 2.60 30.14 11.02
N LEU A 84 3.47 29.79 11.97
CA LEU A 84 3.36 28.54 12.73
C LEU A 84 2.26 28.66 13.80
N GLU A 85 1.32 27.73 13.75
CA GLU A 85 0.26 27.56 14.74
C GLU A 85 0.39 26.20 15.44
N VAL A 86 -0.20 26.07 16.62
CA VAL A 86 -0.22 24.78 17.34
C VAL A 86 -1.16 23.81 16.64
N MET A 87 -0.70 22.57 16.42
CA MET A 87 -1.56 21.51 15.91
C MET A 87 -2.63 21.13 16.95
N PRO A 88 -3.89 20.93 16.55
CA PRO A 88 -4.91 20.39 17.44
C PRO A 88 -4.47 19.04 18.04
N PRO A 89 -4.69 18.78 19.34
CA PRO A 89 -4.26 17.53 19.97
C PRO A 89 -4.80 16.26 19.30
N ASP A 90 -6.02 16.32 18.75
CA ASP A 90 -6.64 15.20 18.03
C ASP A 90 -5.92 14.85 16.72
N ASN A 91 -5.13 15.77 16.17
CA ASN A 91 -4.36 15.56 14.95
C ASN A 91 -2.97 14.97 15.23
N VAL A 92 -2.60 14.78 16.51
CA VAL A 92 -1.26 14.31 16.89
C VAL A 92 -1.38 13.06 17.76
N GLU A 93 -0.96 11.92 17.23
CA GLU A 93 -0.83 10.68 18.01
C GLU A 93 0.66 10.31 18.14
N LYS A 94 1.14 10.16 19.37
CA LYS A 94 2.54 9.80 19.68
C LYS A 94 2.57 8.57 20.58
N LYS A 95 3.35 7.55 20.19
CA LYS A 95 3.61 6.33 20.96
C LYS A 95 5.09 6.24 21.30
N PHE A 96 5.46 6.79 22.45
CA PHE A 96 6.83 6.82 22.98
C PHE A 96 6.79 6.55 24.48
N LYS A 97 7.85 5.95 25.03
CA LYS A 97 8.04 5.72 26.47
C LYS A 97 8.49 7.00 27.17
N ALA A 98 9.35 7.79 26.53
CA ALA A 98 9.82 9.06 27.03
C ALA A 98 8.71 10.11 26.91
N SER A 99 8.52 10.85 27.99
CA SER A 99 7.57 11.96 28.01
C SER A 99 8.06 13.09 27.10
N SER A 100 7.13 13.68 26.35
CA SER A 100 7.32 14.97 25.67
C SER A 100 6.93 16.16 26.55
N ALA A 101 6.62 15.93 27.83
CA ALA A 101 6.23 17.00 28.75
C ALA A 101 7.33 18.06 28.88
N GLY A 102 6.95 19.33 28.73
CA GLY A 102 7.86 20.47 28.78
C GLY A 102 8.65 20.74 27.49
N GLN A 103 8.36 20.03 26.40
CA GLN A 103 8.96 20.30 25.08
C GLN A 103 8.06 21.18 24.21
N LEU A 104 8.65 21.71 23.14
CA LEU A 104 7.94 22.51 22.15
C LEU A 104 6.71 21.74 21.63
N VAL A 105 5.59 22.45 21.56
CA VAL A 105 4.33 21.90 21.08
C VAL A 105 4.46 21.63 19.58
N ASP A 106 3.81 20.57 19.10
CA ASP A 106 3.77 20.26 17.68
C ASP A 106 3.00 21.36 16.94
N GLN A 107 3.60 21.88 15.87
CA GLN A 107 3.14 23.03 15.14
C GLN A 107 2.98 22.72 13.65
N TRP A 108 2.16 23.52 12.99
CA TRP A 108 1.98 23.44 11.55
C TRP A 108 1.74 24.82 10.96
N LYS A 109 1.98 24.95 9.67
CA LYS A 109 1.64 26.15 8.90
C LYS A 109 1.25 25.81 7.48
N ARG A 110 0.45 26.71 6.92
CA ARG A 110 0.05 26.69 5.53
C ARG A 110 0.85 27.72 4.75
N SER A 111 1.41 27.31 3.62
CA SER A 111 1.98 28.20 2.60
C SER A 111 1.61 27.69 1.21
N ASN A 112 2.09 28.34 0.16
CA ASN A 112 1.89 27.89 -1.22
C ASN A 112 3.21 27.46 -1.86
N LYS A 113 3.14 26.40 -2.68
CA LYS A 113 4.23 25.96 -3.53
C LYS A 113 3.75 25.86 -4.97
N SER A 114 4.39 26.62 -5.86
CA SER A 114 4.15 26.52 -7.30
C SER A 114 4.85 25.28 -7.86
N LEU A 115 4.12 24.48 -8.63
CA LEU A 115 4.66 23.38 -9.41
C LEU A 115 4.34 23.61 -10.89
N THR A 116 5.30 23.28 -11.76
CA THR A 116 5.17 23.43 -13.21
C THR A 116 5.21 22.05 -13.86
N PHE A 117 4.19 21.74 -14.66
CA PHE A 117 4.09 20.52 -15.47
C PHE A 117 3.91 20.93 -16.92
N ASP A 118 4.84 20.53 -17.79
CA ASP A 118 4.82 20.82 -19.24
C ASP A 118 4.51 22.30 -19.56
N GLY A 119 5.17 23.22 -18.84
CA GLY A 119 4.99 24.67 -18.99
C GLY A 119 3.78 25.28 -18.27
N VAL A 120 2.86 24.47 -17.74
CA VAL A 120 1.70 24.93 -16.97
C VAL A 120 2.05 24.98 -15.49
N THR A 121 1.98 26.17 -14.89
CA THR A 121 2.28 26.37 -13.47
C THR A 121 0.99 26.48 -12.66
N LYS A 122 0.88 25.70 -11.59
CA LYS A 122 -0.21 25.76 -10.61
C LYS A 122 0.34 25.92 -9.19
N ASN A 123 -0.41 26.63 -8.37
CA ASN A 123 -0.09 26.80 -6.95
C ASN A 123 -0.81 25.72 -6.13
N TYR A 124 -0.04 25.01 -5.31
CA TYR A 124 -0.52 23.98 -4.41
C TYR A 124 -0.32 24.41 -2.96
N THR A 125 -1.14 23.84 -2.06
CA THR A 125 -0.99 24.07 -0.63
C THR A 125 0.24 23.30 -0.12
N LEU A 126 1.19 24.02 0.47
CA LEU A 126 2.33 23.45 1.18
C LEU A 126 2.05 23.44 2.67
N CYS A 127 1.97 22.23 3.22
CA CYS A 127 1.79 21.97 4.64
C CYS A 127 3.15 21.71 5.27
N THR A 128 3.58 22.62 6.14
CA THR A 128 4.79 22.42 6.95
C THR A 128 4.36 22.01 8.34
N MET A 129 4.88 20.90 8.85
CA MET A 129 4.63 20.42 10.21
C MET A 129 5.95 20.31 10.95
N GLU A 130 6.01 20.86 12.16
CA GLU A 130 7.15 20.78 13.05
C GLU A 130 6.76 19.99 14.29
N PHE A 131 7.54 18.96 14.61
CA PHE A 131 7.25 18.10 15.73
C PHE A 131 8.51 17.73 16.51
N PHE A 132 8.33 17.49 17.81
CA PHE A 132 9.38 16.97 18.65
C PHE A 132 9.38 15.44 18.66
N LEU A 133 10.52 14.85 18.30
CA LEU A 133 10.79 13.43 18.42
C LEU A 133 11.49 13.15 19.77
N PRO A 134 10.82 12.49 20.74
CA PRO A 134 11.33 12.37 22.11
C PRO A 134 12.36 11.26 22.32
N GLU A 135 12.37 10.25 21.46
CA GLU A 135 13.32 9.13 21.46
C GLU A 135 13.87 8.92 20.06
N GLU A 136 15.10 8.42 19.99
CA GLU A 136 15.72 7.99 18.75
C GLU A 136 14.95 6.82 18.12
N LEU A 137 14.69 6.90 16.81
CA LEU A 137 14.15 5.78 16.03
C LEU A 137 15.31 5.00 15.40
N GLN A 138 15.45 3.74 15.79
CA GLN A 138 16.45 2.84 15.20
C GLN A 138 16.04 2.45 13.76
N PRO A 139 17.00 2.21 12.86
CA PRO A 139 16.71 1.69 11.53
C PRO A 139 16.01 0.32 11.58
N PRO A 140 15.08 0.03 10.65
CA PRO A 140 14.62 0.91 9.58
C PRO A 140 13.57 1.92 10.06
N VAL A 141 13.76 3.19 9.70
CA VAL A 141 12.76 4.25 9.88
C VAL A 141 11.87 4.29 8.64
N LEU A 142 10.57 4.09 8.85
CA LEU A 142 9.58 3.95 7.79
C LEU A 142 8.61 5.13 7.80
N TYR A 143 8.47 5.80 6.66
CA TYR A 143 7.53 6.91 6.47
C TYR A 143 6.28 6.40 5.75
N TYR A 144 5.14 6.46 6.41
CA TYR A 144 3.86 6.07 5.84
C TYR A 144 2.94 7.28 5.67
N TYR A 145 2.14 7.28 4.59
CA TYR A 145 0.91 8.07 4.56
C TYR A 145 -0.27 7.18 4.91
N ARG A 146 -1.24 7.76 5.62
CA ARG A 146 -2.43 7.05 6.08
C ARG A 146 -3.67 7.70 5.48
N LEU A 147 -4.53 6.86 4.91
CA LEU A 147 -5.84 7.27 4.43
C LEU A 147 -6.92 6.62 5.29
N THR A 148 -7.95 7.39 5.59
CA THR A 148 -9.15 6.93 6.28
C THR A 148 -10.37 7.25 5.45
N ASN A 149 -11.40 6.40 5.56
CA ASN A 149 -12.63 6.54 4.79
C ASN A 149 -12.42 6.47 3.26
N PHE A 150 -11.41 5.71 2.81
CA PHE A 150 -11.15 5.48 1.39
C PHE A 150 -11.26 3.99 1.07
N HIS A 151 -12.21 3.61 0.22
CA HIS A 151 -12.66 2.22 0.05
C HIS A 151 -11.97 1.47 -1.09
N GLN A 152 -10.67 1.20 -0.96
CA GLN A 152 -9.92 0.38 -1.94
C GLN A 152 -10.41 -1.06 -2.06
N ASN A 153 -11.19 -1.54 -1.09
CA ASN A 153 -11.69 -2.91 -1.03
C ASN A 153 -13.01 -3.12 -1.77
N HIS A 154 -13.58 -2.08 -2.39
CA HIS A 154 -14.77 -2.23 -3.21
C HIS A 154 -14.50 -3.17 -4.39
N ARG A 155 -15.40 -4.14 -4.65
CA ARG A 155 -15.18 -5.21 -5.64
C ARG A 155 -14.80 -4.67 -7.02
N GLU A 156 -15.52 -3.66 -7.48
CA GLU A 156 -15.24 -3.04 -8.78
C GLU A 156 -13.93 -2.27 -8.78
N TYR A 157 -13.58 -1.62 -7.67
CA TYR A 157 -12.32 -0.88 -7.53
C TYR A 157 -11.12 -1.83 -7.62
N VAL A 158 -11.13 -2.94 -6.88
CA VAL A 158 -10.03 -3.93 -6.85
C VAL A 158 -9.75 -4.56 -8.21
N ASN A 159 -10.80 -4.77 -9.00
CA ASN A 159 -10.69 -5.38 -10.32
C ASN A 159 -10.35 -4.37 -11.43
N SER A 160 -10.52 -3.07 -11.18
CA SER A 160 -10.39 -2.02 -12.20
C SER A 160 -8.93 -1.70 -12.52
N ARG A 161 -8.30 -2.60 -13.29
CA ARG A 161 -6.95 -2.51 -13.86
C ARG A 161 -6.77 -3.54 -14.99
N ASP A 162 -5.85 -3.28 -15.91
CA ASP A 162 -5.47 -4.22 -16.96
C ASP A 162 -4.03 -4.69 -16.74
N LYS A 163 -3.83 -6.00 -16.60
CA LYS A 163 -2.50 -6.54 -16.28
C LYS A 163 -1.53 -6.47 -17.44
N LYS A 164 -1.99 -6.66 -18.68
CA LYS A 164 -1.13 -6.63 -19.86
C LYS A 164 -0.57 -5.23 -20.09
N GLN A 165 -1.43 -4.23 -19.90
CA GLN A 165 -1.05 -2.83 -19.95
C GLN A 165 0.05 -2.48 -18.93
N LEU A 166 -0.06 -2.98 -17.69
CA LEU A 166 0.94 -2.79 -16.63
C LEU A 166 2.23 -3.57 -16.89
N MET A 167 2.13 -4.72 -17.57
CA MET A 167 3.27 -5.54 -18.01
C MET A 167 3.98 -4.98 -19.24
N GLY A 168 3.60 -3.80 -19.74
CA GLY A 168 4.27 -3.09 -20.82
C GLY A 168 3.64 -3.30 -22.20
N ASP A 169 2.66 -4.20 -22.34
CA ASP A 169 2.04 -4.50 -23.63
C ASP A 169 1.23 -3.30 -24.15
N SER A 170 1.38 -2.99 -25.44
CA SER A 170 0.47 -2.10 -26.17
C SER A 170 -0.84 -2.83 -26.50
N VAL A 171 -1.79 -2.81 -25.57
CA VAL A 171 -3.09 -3.47 -25.71
C VAL A 171 -3.99 -2.66 -26.66
N SER A 172 -4.69 -3.34 -27.57
CA SER A 172 -5.61 -2.69 -28.52
C SER A 172 -6.87 -2.15 -27.84
N ILE A 173 -7.53 -1.17 -28.47
CA ILE A 173 -8.72 -0.52 -27.92
C ILE A 173 -9.86 -1.51 -27.64
N ASN A 174 -10.08 -2.48 -28.53
CA ASN A 174 -11.12 -3.50 -28.36
C ASN A 174 -10.84 -4.41 -27.16
N ALA A 175 -9.57 -4.78 -26.95
CA ALA A 175 -9.18 -5.58 -25.81
C ALA A 175 -9.34 -4.78 -24.49
N ILE A 176 -8.94 -3.50 -24.46
CA ILE A 176 -9.14 -2.62 -23.30
C ILE A 176 -10.64 -2.43 -22.99
N LYS A 177 -11.49 -2.24 -24.00
CA LYS A 177 -12.94 -2.15 -23.82
C LYS A 177 -13.53 -3.40 -23.17
N SER A 178 -13.02 -4.57 -23.53
CA SER A 178 -13.43 -5.85 -22.93
C SER A 178 -12.77 -6.17 -21.58
N SER A 179 -11.77 -5.40 -21.15
CA SER A 179 -11.02 -5.64 -19.90
C SER A 179 -11.81 -5.26 -18.64
N ASP A 180 -11.24 -5.55 -17.47
CA ASP A 180 -11.82 -5.19 -16.17
C ASP A 180 -11.59 -3.73 -15.76
N CYS A 181 -10.91 -2.90 -16.57
CA CYS A 181 -10.62 -1.48 -16.30
C CYS A 181 -11.85 -0.53 -16.19
N GLY A 182 -13.06 -1.06 -16.13
CA GLY A 182 -14.29 -0.26 -16.07
C GLY A 182 -14.34 0.61 -14.81
N PRO A 183 -14.91 1.84 -14.88
CA PRO A 183 -15.40 2.52 -16.08
C PRO A 183 -14.31 3.26 -16.89
N LEU A 184 -13.11 3.43 -16.33
CA LEU A 184 -12.04 4.27 -16.90
C LEU A 184 -11.16 3.49 -17.88
N LYS A 185 -11.74 3.12 -19.02
CA LYS A 185 -11.09 2.33 -20.08
C LYS A 185 -10.57 3.19 -21.23
N THR A 186 -11.44 4.04 -21.76
CA THR A 186 -11.19 4.88 -22.93
C THR A 186 -11.76 6.28 -22.71
N ARG A 187 -11.27 7.25 -23.46
CA ARG A 187 -11.78 8.62 -23.53
C ARG A 187 -12.30 8.88 -24.94
N GLN A 188 -13.49 9.47 -25.05
CA GLN A 188 -13.99 9.99 -26.32
C GLN A 188 -13.37 11.36 -26.59
N THR A 189 -12.82 11.54 -27.78
CA THR A 189 -12.39 12.84 -28.31
C THR A 189 -13.59 13.61 -28.87
N GLU A 190 -13.42 14.91 -29.08
CA GLU A 190 -14.45 15.76 -29.71
C GLU A 190 -14.79 15.32 -31.14
N ASP A 191 -13.80 14.77 -31.86
CA ASP A 191 -13.96 14.24 -33.21
C ASP A 191 -14.67 12.86 -33.27
N GLY A 192 -15.08 12.32 -32.11
CA GLY A 192 -15.74 11.01 -32.01
C GLY A 192 -14.78 9.81 -32.11
N SER A 193 -13.47 10.05 -32.19
CA SER A 193 -12.44 9.02 -32.03
C SER A 193 -12.27 8.66 -30.54
N GLU A 194 -11.72 7.49 -30.27
CA GLU A 194 -11.48 7.02 -28.90
C GLU A 194 -10.02 6.76 -28.63
N GLU A 195 -9.57 7.19 -27.47
CA GLU A 195 -8.21 7.00 -26.99
C GLU A 195 -8.21 6.07 -25.76
N ILE A 196 -7.16 5.27 -25.62
CA ILE A 196 -7.00 4.33 -24.51
C ILE A 196 -6.50 5.11 -23.29
N ILE A 197 -7.12 4.92 -22.12
CA ILE A 197 -6.58 5.49 -20.88
C ILE A 197 -5.38 4.64 -20.44
N PHE A 198 -4.23 5.27 -20.19
CA PHE A 198 -3.02 4.60 -19.72
C PHE A 198 -2.43 5.30 -18.49
N PRO A 199 -2.23 4.60 -17.36
CA PRO A 199 -2.77 3.27 -17.03
C PRO A 199 -4.30 3.31 -16.81
N CYS A 200 -5.04 2.34 -17.32
CA CYS A 200 -6.49 2.30 -17.18
C CYS A 200 -6.96 1.85 -15.78
N GLY A 201 -8.21 2.19 -15.47
CA GLY A 201 -8.90 1.72 -14.28
C GLY A 201 -8.90 2.69 -13.09
N MET A 202 -9.80 2.43 -12.15
CA MET A 202 -10.08 3.28 -11.00
C MET A 202 -8.91 3.36 -10.02
N ILE A 203 -8.14 2.27 -9.89
CA ILE A 203 -7.00 2.24 -8.97
C ILE A 203 -5.96 3.25 -9.43
N ALA A 204 -5.53 3.18 -10.70
CA ALA A 204 -4.54 4.10 -11.24
C ALA A 204 -5.06 5.55 -11.26
N ASN A 205 -6.32 5.76 -11.66
CA ASN A 205 -6.91 7.09 -11.71
C ASN A 205 -6.91 7.82 -10.35
N SER A 206 -7.17 7.09 -9.27
CA SER A 206 -7.22 7.64 -7.90
C SER A 206 -5.86 7.61 -7.19
N TYR A 207 -4.76 7.48 -7.94
CA TYR A 207 -3.41 7.48 -7.39
C TYR A 207 -3.16 8.67 -6.46
N PHE A 208 -2.82 8.36 -5.21
CA PHE A 208 -2.50 9.35 -4.21
C PHE A 208 -1.27 10.16 -4.63
N ASN A 209 -1.43 11.49 -4.69
CA ASN A 209 -0.52 12.38 -5.40
C ASN A 209 0.10 13.48 -4.52
N ASP A 210 -0.14 13.50 -3.21
CA ASP A 210 0.60 14.41 -2.33
C ASP A 210 2.10 14.08 -2.40
N THR A 211 2.93 15.12 -2.35
CA THR A 211 4.37 14.99 -2.47
C THR A 211 5.03 15.24 -1.13
N PHE A 212 5.76 14.23 -0.62
CA PHE A 212 6.46 14.28 0.65
C PHE A 212 7.92 14.65 0.44
N HIS A 213 8.41 15.64 1.20
CA HIS A 213 9.84 15.96 1.31
C HIS A 213 10.49 15.18 2.45
N ASP A 214 11.81 15.06 2.37
CA ASP A 214 12.60 14.39 3.40
C ASP A 214 12.53 15.20 4.71
N PRO A 215 12.38 14.54 5.89
CA PRO A 215 12.34 15.25 7.16
C PRO A 215 13.61 16.07 7.39
N ILE A 216 13.47 17.26 7.95
CA ILE A 216 14.58 18.18 8.23
C ILE A 216 14.72 18.33 9.74
N ARG A 217 15.86 17.93 10.29
CA ARG A 217 16.18 18.18 11.70
C ARG A 217 16.51 19.65 11.89
N LEU A 218 15.78 20.30 12.78
CA LEU A 218 15.97 21.70 13.12
C LEU A 218 17.10 21.86 14.14
N PRO A 219 17.85 22.98 14.10
CA PRO A 219 18.95 23.22 15.03
C PRO A 219 18.43 23.27 16.47
N SER A 220 19.18 22.63 17.38
CA SER A 220 18.96 22.78 18.81
C SER A 220 19.64 24.05 19.29
N SER A 221 19.04 24.76 20.26
CA SER A 221 19.54 26.02 20.83
C SER A 221 20.96 25.96 21.42
N SER A 222 21.54 24.75 21.54
CA SER A 222 22.87 24.48 22.07
C SER A 222 23.89 23.93 21.03
N GLY A 223 23.55 23.89 19.74
CA GLY A 223 24.41 23.36 18.67
C GLY A 223 24.54 24.27 17.44
N SER A 224 25.29 23.82 16.43
CA SER A 224 25.47 24.54 15.16
C SER A 224 24.12 24.92 14.54
N ASN A 225 23.99 26.16 14.04
CA ASN A 225 22.79 26.73 13.38
C ASN A 225 22.38 26.03 12.08
N GLN A 226 22.91 24.86 11.77
CA GLN A 226 22.64 24.14 10.53
C GLN A 226 21.49 23.16 10.71
N THR A 227 20.52 23.25 9.81
CA THR A 227 19.49 22.23 9.61
C THR A 227 20.11 21.01 8.93
N HIS A 228 19.73 19.80 9.36
CA HIS A 228 20.23 18.56 8.78
C HIS A 228 19.07 17.78 8.13
N THR A 229 19.14 17.55 6.82
CA THR A 229 18.15 16.73 6.11
C THR A 229 18.35 15.26 6.44
N TYR A 230 17.30 14.60 6.91
CA TYR A 230 17.25 13.17 7.13
C TYR A 230 16.83 12.49 5.83
N ASN A 231 17.83 12.12 5.02
CA ASN A 231 17.59 11.56 3.69
C ASN A 231 16.80 10.26 3.77
N MET A 232 15.76 10.13 2.96
CA MET A 232 14.96 8.90 2.89
C MET A 232 14.86 8.40 1.45
N SER A 233 14.97 7.08 1.27
CA SER A 233 14.81 6.43 -0.03
C SER A 233 13.32 6.29 -0.38
N ARG A 234 12.99 6.62 -1.63
CA ARG A 234 11.69 6.34 -2.28
C ARG A 234 11.71 5.03 -3.09
N THR A 235 12.82 4.30 -3.04
CA THR A 235 13.01 2.98 -3.67
C THR A 235 13.19 1.89 -2.61
N GLY A 236 12.95 0.64 -2.98
CA GLY A 236 12.88 -0.48 -2.03
C GLY A 236 11.66 -0.41 -1.10
N ILE A 237 10.60 0.29 -1.50
CA ILE A 237 9.31 0.39 -0.81
C ILE A 237 8.27 -0.59 -1.38
N ALA A 238 8.39 -0.93 -2.66
CA ALA A 238 7.60 -1.97 -3.31
C ALA A 238 8.19 -3.36 -3.06
N LYS A 239 7.33 -4.40 -3.05
CA LYS A 239 7.80 -5.79 -2.93
C LYS A 239 8.38 -6.26 -4.27
N ASP A 240 9.38 -7.12 -4.23
CA ASP A 240 10.03 -7.67 -5.43
C ASP A 240 9.05 -8.36 -6.39
N ILE A 241 8.07 -9.07 -5.83
CA ILE A 241 7.00 -9.72 -6.60
C ILE A 241 6.11 -8.68 -7.30
N ASP A 242 5.82 -7.56 -6.63
CA ASP A 242 5.02 -6.49 -7.20
C ASP A 242 5.82 -5.82 -8.34
N ARG A 243 7.12 -5.55 -8.13
CA ARG A 243 8.02 -4.94 -9.14
C ARG A 243 8.09 -5.73 -10.44
N ALA A 244 8.07 -7.07 -10.37
CA ALA A 244 8.13 -7.94 -11.56
C ALA A 244 6.90 -7.82 -12.49
N ILE A 245 5.79 -7.24 -12.01
CA ILE A 245 4.56 -7.06 -12.81
C ILE A 245 4.66 -5.82 -13.71
N TYR A 246 5.38 -4.79 -13.27
CA TYR A 246 5.37 -3.49 -13.92
C TYR A 246 6.56 -3.34 -14.88
N GLN A 247 6.27 -3.07 -16.15
CA GLN A 247 7.30 -2.85 -17.17
C GLN A 247 7.03 -1.54 -17.93
N SER A 248 8.04 -1.04 -18.61
CA SER A 248 7.91 0.13 -19.47
C SER A 248 6.97 -0.15 -20.64
N SER A 249 6.08 0.80 -20.90
CA SER A 249 5.05 0.63 -21.92
C SER A 249 5.60 0.68 -23.34
N SER A 250 5.05 -0.14 -24.23
CA SER A 250 5.35 -0.16 -25.66
C SER A 250 4.36 0.66 -26.51
N TYR A 251 3.44 1.42 -25.91
CA TYR A 251 2.55 2.32 -26.65
C TYR A 251 3.34 3.42 -27.37
N GLN A 252 2.85 3.80 -28.56
CA GLN A 252 3.40 4.90 -29.33
C GLN A 252 2.85 6.24 -28.79
N ILE A 253 3.74 7.23 -28.68
CA ILE A 253 3.43 8.58 -28.21
C ILE A 253 4.02 9.61 -29.18
N PRO A 254 3.40 10.79 -29.33
CA PRO A 254 3.89 11.85 -30.19
C PRO A 254 5.23 12.38 -29.69
N ALA A 255 6.05 12.88 -30.62
CA ALA A 255 7.36 13.46 -30.29
C ALA A 255 7.24 14.77 -29.50
N GLU A 256 6.18 15.55 -29.75
CA GLU A 256 5.94 16.86 -29.14
C GLU A 256 4.61 16.91 -28.39
N ALA A 257 4.52 17.84 -27.43
CA ALA A 257 3.30 18.07 -26.65
C ALA A 257 2.13 18.53 -27.56
N GLY A 258 0.94 17.97 -27.33
CA GLY A 258 -0.26 18.30 -28.11
C GLY A 258 -0.30 17.72 -29.53
N GLY A 259 0.55 16.74 -29.86
CA GLY A 259 0.45 16.00 -31.12
C GLY A 259 -0.78 15.08 -31.18
N ASN A 260 -1.40 14.98 -32.36
CA ASN A 260 -2.65 14.22 -32.56
C ASN A 260 -2.44 12.71 -32.80
N ASP A 261 -1.20 12.24 -32.87
CA ASP A 261 -0.86 10.86 -33.26
C ASP A 261 -0.87 9.85 -32.08
N THR A 262 -1.37 10.25 -30.91
CA THR A 262 -1.42 9.39 -29.73
C THR A 262 -2.62 8.46 -29.76
N VAL A 263 -2.40 7.19 -29.37
CA VAL A 263 -3.49 6.22 -29.12
C VAL A 263 -3.85 6.18 -27.63
N ILE A 264 -3.04 6.82 -26.77
CA ILE A 264 -3.18 6.78 -25.32
C ILE A 264 -3.32 8.15 -24.68
N VAL A 265 -3.98 8.19 -23.52
CA VAL A 265 -4.18 9.41 -22.74
C VAL A 265 -4.00 9.13 -21.25
N PRO A 266 -3.56 10.13 -20.47
CA PRO A 266 -3.51 10.00 -19.02
C PRO A 266 -4.91 9.82 -18.43
N PRO A 267 -5.03 9.17 -17.25
CA PRO A 267 -6.29 9.10 -16.52
C PRO A 267 -6.85 10.48 -16.19
N PRO A 268 -8.18 10.64 -16.08
CA PRO A 268 -8.80 11.93 -15.73
C PRO A 268 -8.26 12.56 -14.44
N GLY A 269 -7.94 11.76 -13.43
CA GLY A 269 -7.34 12.23 -12.16
C GLY A 269 -5.91 12.76 -12.31
N TRP A 270 -5.27 12.55 -13.46
CA TRP A 270 -3.88 12.90 -13.73
C TRP A 270 -3.75 14.11 -14.66
N VAL A 271 -4.85 14.72 -15.09
CA VAL A 271 -4.86 15.86 -16.03
C VAL A 271 -4.01 17.02 -15.54
N GLU A 272 -3.91 17.25 -14.22
CA GLU A 272 -3.01 18.30 -13.71
C GLU A 272 -1.52 17.97 -13.84
N ARG A 273 -1.17 16.67 -13.78
CA ARG A 273 0.21 16.21 -13.95
C ARG A 273 0.62 16.16 -15.42
N PHE A 274 -0.34 15.93 -16.31
CA PHE A 274 -0.14 15.82 -17.76
C PHE A 274 -1.12 16.75 -18.50
N PRO A 275 -0.95 18.09 -18.38
CA PRO A 275 -1.90 19.05 -18.91
C PRO A 275 -1.99 19.00 -20.45
N ASN A 276 -0.91 18.61 -21.12
CA ASN A 276 -0.83 18.49 -22.58
C ASN A 276 -0.85 17.02 -23.06
N GLY A 277 -1.31 16.08 -22.21
CA GLY A 277 -1.32 14.65 -22.52
C GLY A 277 0.08 14.01 -22.48
N TYR A 278 0.20 12.82 -23.05
CA TYR A 278 1.48 12.11 -23.15
C TYR A 278 2.23 12.45 -24.44
N HIS A 279 3.53 12.65 -24.31
CA HIS A 279 4.48 12.85 -25.39
C HIS A 279 5.87 12.31 -24.99
N ALA A 280 6.80 12.30 -25.94
CA ALA A 280 8.17 11.87 -25.68
C ALA A 280 8.78 12.68 -24.51
N GLY A 281 9.31 11.97 -23.50
CA GLY A 281 9.95 12.56 -22.33
C GLY A 281 9.04 12.77 -21.11
N ASN A 282 7.71 12.72 -21.24
CA ASN A 282 6.80 12.86 -20.09
C ASN A 282 5.98 11.59 -19.79
N MET A 283 5.89 10.62 -20.72
CA MET A 283 5.03 9.45 -20.55
C MET A 283 5.32 8.72 -19.23
N PHE A 284 4.25 8.44 -18.49
CA PHE A 284 4.35 7.74 -17.21
C PHE A 284 4.96 6.34 -17.37
N ASN A 285 6.01 6.03 -16.61
CA ASN A 285 6.63 4.72 -16.60
C ASN A 285 6.33 3.99 -15.27
N PRO A 286 5.45 2.98 -15.25
CA PRO A 286 5.10 2.28 -14.02
C PRO A 286 6.25 1.45 -13.45
N ALA A 287 7.27 1.10 -14.25
CA ALA A 287 8.42 0.33 -13.81
C ALA A 287 9.38 1.12 -12.90
N GLU A 288 9.38 2.45 -13.00
CA GLU A 288 10.27 3.34 -12.25
C GLU A 288 9.59 3.95 -11.01
N ASP A 289 8.26 3.93 -10.94
CA ASP A 289 7.49 4.53 -9.85
C ASP A 289 7.05 3.46 -8.82
N GLU A 290 7.90 3.16 -7.84
CA GLU A 290 7.54 2.23 -6.76
C GLU A 290 6.35 2.70 -5.91
N SER A 291 6.12 4.02 -5.81
CA SER A 291 4.98 4.56 -5.07
C SER A 291 3.67 4.21 -5.77
N PHE A 292 3.67 4.21 -7.10
CA PHE A 292 2.54 3.71 -7.90
C PHE A 292 2.31 2.22 -7.67
N MET A 293 3.38 1.40 -7.61
CA MET A 293 3.26 -0.03 -7.32
C MET A 293 2.65 -0.29 -5.93
N VAL A 294 3.08 0.47 -4.92
CA VAL A 294 2.54 0.42 -3.55
C VAL A 294 1.05 0.81 -3.54
N TRP A 295 0.65 1.79 -4.34
CA TRP A 295 -0.74 2.20 -4.48
C TRP A 295 -1.61 1.13 -5.14
N MET A 296 -1.13 0.56 -6.24
CA MET A 296 -1.83 -0.46 -7.03
C MET A 296 -2.10 -1.75 -6.26
N ARG A 297 -1.34 -2.01 -5.18
CA ARG A 297 -1.66 -3.04 -4.20
C ARG A 297 -2.76 -2.55 -3.26
N THR A 298 -4.02 -2.87 -3.55
CA THR A 298 -5.18 -2.43 -2.77
C THR A 298 -5.17 -2.89 -1.31
N SER A 299 -5.79 -2.10 -0.44
CA SER A 299 -5.92 -2.39 0.98
C SER A 299 -7.24 -3.11 1.30
N ALA A 300 -7.25 -3.95 2.33
CA ALA A 300 -8.44 -4.74 2.70
C ALA A 300 -9.54 -3.94 3.44
N GLY A 301 -9.17 -2.82 4.09
CA GLY A 301 -10.08 -1.96 4.85
C GLY A 301 -10.11 -0.53 4.30
N ASN A 302 -11.02 0.28 4.83
CA ASN A 302 -11.16 1.70 4.48
C ASN A 302 -10.21 2.63 5.25
N ARG A 303 -9.42 2.08 6.16
CA ARG A 303 -8.37 2.74 6.92
C ARG A 303 -7.09 1.96 6.69
N PHE A 304 -6.11 2.57 6.04
CA PHE A 304 -4.88 1.88 5.69
C PHE A 304 -3.71 2.85 5.60
N ALA A 305 -2.49 2.30 5.70
CA ALA A 305 -1.25 3.02 5.52
C ALA A 305 -0.49 2.46 4.32
N LYS A 306 0.23 3.32 3.62
CA LYS A 306 1.08 2.98 2.47
C LYS A 306 2.47 3.56 2.70
N LEU A 307 3.49 2.76 2.43
CA LEU A 307 4.89 3.17 2.62
C LEU A 307 5.25 4.17 1.51
N ALA A 308 5.75 5.35 1.87
CA ALA A 308 6.20 6.37 0.93
C ALA A 308 7.72 6.42 0.82
N MET A 309 8.40 6.33 1.97
CA MET A 309 9.85 6.43 2.06
C MET A 309 10.39 5.56 3.19
N ARG A 310 11.67 5.19 3.11
CA ARG A 310 12.37 4.43 4.15
C ARG A 310 13.81 4.88 4.29
N ASN A 311 14.37 4.78 5.48
CA ASN A 311 15.81 4.82 5.72
C ASN A 311 16.19 3.56 6.50
N ASN A 312 17.15 2.78 6.00
CA ASN A 312 17.57 1.51 6.59
C ASN A 312 18.89 1.60 7.35
N ASP A 313 19.59 2.73 7.23
CA ASP A 313 21.00 2.84 7.54
C ASP A 313 21.21 3.79 8.73
N ASP A 314 20.51 4.93 8.75
CA ASP A 314 20.67 5.97 9.75
C ASP A 314 19.57 5.93 10.81
N ALA A 315 19.94 6.19 12.07
CA ALA A 315 18.97 6.39 13.13
C ALA A 315 18.42 7.82 13.09
N MET A 316 17.13 7.98 13.36
CA MET A 316 16.51 9.31 13.48
C MET A 316 16.62 9.77 14.92
N GLU A 317 17.62 10.59 15.21
CA GLU A 317 17.93 11.07 16.56
C GLU A 317 16.81 11.89 17.20
N ARG A 318 16.77 11.92 18.54
CA ARG A 318 15.92 12.84 19.31
C ARG A 318 16.15 14.31 18.86
N GLY A 319 15.05 15.05 18.66
CA GLY A 319 15.13 16.45 18.26
C GLY A 319 13.85 17.01 17.65
N MET A 320 13.89 18.29 17.26
CA MET A 320 12.82 18.91 16.47
C MET A 320 13.01 18.57 15.00
N TYR A 321 11.95 18.16 14.33
CA TYR A 321 11.93 17.89 12.91
C TYR A 321 10.84 18.67 12.22
N ARG A 322 11.11 19.06 10.98
CA ARG A 322 10.15 19.64 10.04
C ARG A 322 9.87 18.63 8.93
N ILE A 323 8.61 18.44 8.60
CA ILE A 323 8.17 17.72 7.40
C ILE A 323 7.38 18.69 6.54
N GLU A 324 7.60 18.62 5.23
CA GLU A 324 6.91 19.42 4.23
C GLU A 324 6.14 18.51 3.27
N VAL A 325 4.85 18.79 3.13
CA VAL A 325 3.93 18.03 2.26
C VAL A 325 3.25 18.99 1.31
N ILE A 326 3.44 18.78 0.01
CA ILE A 326 2.67 19.48 -1.02
C ILE A 326 1.37 18.72 -1.20
N SER A 327 0.27 19.29 -0.70
CA SER A 327 -1.05 18.68 -0.85
C SER A 327 -1.63 19.02 -2.21
N ARG A 328 -1.99 17.97 -2.96
CA ARG A 328 -2.60 18.06 -4.29
C ARG A 328 -4.08 17.77 -4.29
N LYS A 329 -4.69 17.71 -3.10
CA LYS A 329 -6.13 17.53 -2.98
C LYS A 329 -6.84 18.73 -3.59
N ALA A 330 -7.49 18.50 -4.74
CA ALA A 330 -8.46 19.44 -5.27
C ALA A 330 -9.63 19.57 -4.27
N GLN A 331 -10.13 20.79 -4.10
CA GLN A 331 -11.32 21.08 -3.31
C GLN A 331 -12.52 20.33 -3.90
N GLY A 332 -12.79 19.11 -3.41
CA GLY A 332 -13.88 18.26 -3.85
C GLY A 332 -14.17 17.16 -2.81
N PRO A 333 -15.42 16.68 -2.68
CA PRO A 333 -15.87 16.07 -1.44
C PRO A 333 -15.33 14.66 -1.19
N PHE A 334 -14.92 13.92 -2.22
CA PHE A 334 -14.43 12.56 -2.08
C PHE A 334 -13.43 12.25 -3.20
N LEU A 335 -12.35 11.55 -2.84
CA LEU A 335 -11.67 10.63 -3.75
C LEU A 335 -12.56 9.41 -3.99
#